data_AF-A0A392MXU9-F1
#
_entry.id   AF-A0A392MXU9-F1
#
_cell.length_a   1.000
_cell.length_b   1.000
_cell.length_c   1.000
_cell.angle_alpha   90.00
_cell.angle_beta   90.00
_cell.angle_gamma   90.00
#
_symmetry.space_group_name_H-M   'P 1'
#
loop_
_entity.id
_entity.type
_entity.pdbx_description
1 polymer ?
#
loop_
_entity_poly.entity_id
_entity_poly.type
_entity_poly.pdbx_seq_one_letter_code
_entity_poly.pdbx_strand_id
1 'polypeptide(L)'
;MEKLKPEKEIQRAKSEILRRKLKIRDLFQNLDSLCAEGRLPESLFDSEGEIDSEDIFCAKCQTKVLATNNDIILCDGACDRGYHQLCLDPPLLTEDIPPGDESWLCPGCDCKDDCIELVNDLLGTSLSLTDTWEVSGKT
;
A
#
# COMPACT_ATOMS: atom_id res chain seq x y z
N MET A 1 -10.78 -27.48 -42.16
CA MET A 1 -10.54 -27.80 -40.74
C MET A 1 -9.12 -27.41 -40.40
N GLU A 2 -8.94 -26.27 -39.75
CA GLU A 2 -7.63 -25.83 -39.30
C GLU A 2 -7.19 -26.74 -38.15
N LYS A 3 -6.02 -27.38 -38.27
CA LYS A 3 -5.52 -28.30 -37.24
C LYS A 3 -5.05 -27.47 -36.05
N LEU A 4 -5.73 -27.61 -34.90
CA LEU A 4 -5.26 -27.13 -33.61
C LEU A 4 -3.82 -27.62 -33.39
N LYS A 5 -2.90 -26.72 -33.03
CA LYS A 5 -1.51 -27.03 -32.67
C LYS A 5 -1.35 -26.83 -31.17
N PRO A 6 -1.59 -27.87 -30.34
CA PRO A 6 -1.68 -27.74 -28.88
C PRO A 6 -0.47 -27.04 -28.26
N GLU A 7 0.74 -27.28 -28.78
CA GLU A 7 1.97 -26.69 -28.27
C GLU A 7 1.97 -25.16 -28.46
N LYS A 8 1.50 -24.66 -29.61
CA LYS A 8 1.45 -23.22 -29.88
C LYS A 8 0.44 -22.52 -28.99
N GLU A 9 -0.72 -23.13 -28.76
CA GLU A 9 -1.74 -22.58 -27.86
C GLU A 9 -1.26 -22.59 -26.41
N ILE A 10 -0.55 -23.64 -25.96
CA ILE A 10 0.07 -23.66 -24.63
C ILE A 10 1.10 -22.54 -24.47
N GLN A 11 1.97 -22.34 -25.47
CA GLN A 11 2.96 -21.25 -25.42
C GLN A 11 2.28 -19.88 -25.37
N ARG A 12 1.24 -19.66 -26.19
CA ARG A 12 0.43 -18.44 -26.16
C ARG A 12 -0.20 -18.20 -24.79
N ALA A 13 -0.81 -19.23 -24.21
CA ALA A 13 -1.42 -19.15 -22.88
C ALA A 13 -0.38 -18.80 -21.80
N LYS A 14 0.81 -19.43 -21.84
CA LYS A 14 1.92 -19.11 -20.92
C LYS A 14 2.37 -17.66 -21.04
N SER A 15 2.57 -17.17 -22.25
CA SER A 15 2.94 -15.76 -22.49
C SER A 15 1.87 -14.79 -22.01
N GLU A 16 0.59 -15.13 -22.19
CA GLU A 16 -0.50 -14.31 -21.71
C GLU A 16 -0.58 -14.29 -20.18
N ILE A 17 -0.44 -15.44 -19.51
CA ILE A 17 -0.37 -15.52 -18.04
C ILE A 17 0.77 -14.65 -17.51
N LEU A 18 1.97 -14.77 -18.09
CA LEU A 18 3.11 -13.94 -17.69
C LEU A 18 2.80 -12.45 -17.85
N ARG A 19 2.25 -12.05 -19.00
CA ARG A 19 1.85 -10.65 -19.25
C ARG A 19 0.86 -10.14 -18.20
N ARG A 20 -0.12 -10.96 -17.79
CA ARG A 20 -1.10 -10.57 -16.76
C ARG A 20 -0.44 -10.43 -15.38
N LYS A 21 0.46 -11.34 -15.01
CA LYS A 21 1.24 -11.25 -13.76
C LYS A 21 2.08 -9.98 -13.70
N LEU A 22 2.75 -9.62 -14.80
CA LEU A 22 3.52 -8.38 -14.89
C LEU A 22 2.62 -7.15 -14.71
N LYS A 23 1.43 -7.13 -15.32
CA LYS A 23 0.47 -6.04 -15.13
C LYS A 23 0.00 -5.89 -13.68
N ILE A 24 -0.23 -6.99 -12.97
CA ILE A 24 -0.60 -6.95 -11.55
C ILE A 24 0.51 -6.29 -10.75
N ARG A 25 1.77 -6.71 -10.97
CA ARG A 25 2.93 -6.10 -10.33
C ARG A 25 3.04 -4.60 -10.64
N ASP A 26 2.88 -4.21 -11.90
CA ASP A 26 2.96 -2.80 -12.30
C ASP A 26 1.86 -1.96 -11.62
N LEU A 27 0.67 -2.53 -11.39
CA LEU A 27 -0.40 -1.86 -10.63
C LEU A 27 -0.03 -1.66 -9.16
N PHE A 28 0.59 -2.65 -8.50
CA PHE A 28 1.10 -2.47 -7.13
C PHE A 28 2.18 -1.39 -7.05
N GLN A 29 3.11 -1.36 -7.99
CA GLN A 29 4.13 -0.30 -8.06
C GLN A 29 3.51 1.09 -8.25
N ASN A 30 2.42 1.20 -9.01
CA ASN A 30 1.67 2.45 -9.13
C ASN A 30 0.99 2.84 -7.81
N LEU A 31 0.39 1.88 -7.09
CA LEU A 31 -0.19 2.13 -5.76
C LEU A 31 0.87 2.61 -4.77
N ASP A 32 2.04 1.97 -4.75
CA ASP A 32 3.17 2.37 -3.91
C ASP A 32 3.65 3.79 -4.24
N SER A 33 3.73 4.12 -5.53
CA SER A 33 4.12 5.46 -5.99
C SER A 33 3.12 6.53 -5.58
N LEU A 34 1.82 6.25 -5.67
CA LEU A 34 0.76 7.14 -5.19
C LEU A 34 0.81 7.31 -3.67
N CYS A 35 1.22 6.26 -2.95
CA CYS A 35 1.37 6.29 -1.50
C CYS A 35 2.68 6.91 -1.00
N ALA A 36 3.65 7.17 -1.89
CA ALA A 36 4.91 7.80 -1.53
C ALA A 36 4.78 9.30 -1.25
N GLU A 37 3.77 9.97 -1.83
CA GLU A 37 3.53 11.39 -1.57
C GLU A 37 3.07 11.62 -0.12
N GLY A 38 3.74 12.54 0.56
CA GLY A 38 3.47 12.87 1.96
C GLY A 38 4.00 11.84 2.97
N ARG A 39 4.81 10.87 2.53
CA ARG A 39 5.57 9.97 3.41
C ARG A 39 6.51 10.78 4.31
N LEU A 40 6.63 10.37 5.57
CA LEU A 40 7.60 10.89 6.52
C LEU A 40 9.03 10.55 6.03
N PRO A 41 9.94 11.53 5.91
CA PRO A 41 11.30 11.27 5.46
C PRO A 41 12.04 10.26 6.34
N GLU A 42 12.72 9.30 5.72
CA GLU A 42 13.52 8.26 6.41
C GLU A 42 14.57 8.88 7.37
N SER A 43 15.08 10.08 7.06
CA SER A 43 16.04 10.80 7.90
C SER A 43 15.49 11.28 9.24
N LEU A 44 14.16 11.29 9.42
CA LEU A 44 13.51 11.66 10.68
C LEU A 44 13.40 10.48 11.65
N PHE A 45 13.59 9.25 11.14
CA PHE A 45 13.60 8.06 11.97
C PHE A 45 14.98 7.85 12.57
N ASP A 46 15.02 7.49 13.85
CA ASP A 46 16.25 7.14 14.52
C ASP A 46 16.67 5.68 14.22
N SER A 47 17.73 5.22 14.87
CA SER A 47 18.24 3.85 14.69
C SER A 47 17.31 2.76 15.22
N GLU A 48 16.33 3.11 16.06
CA GLU A 48 15.31 2.21 16.59
C GLU A 48 14.05 2.19 15.72
N GLY A 49 13.96 3.10 14.73
CA GLY A 49 12.81 3.23 13.85
C GLY A 49 11.71 4.13 14.43
N GLU A 50 12.04 4.92 15.44
CA GLU A 50 11.13 5.86 16.09
C GLU A 50 11.26 7.26 15.49
N ILE A 51 10.21 8.08 15.60
CA ILE A 51 10.17 9.47 15.12
C ILE A 51 9.72 10.42 16.24
N ASP A 52 10.29 11.63 16.29
CA ASP A 52 9.83 12.68 17.20
C ASP A 52 8.40 13.12 16.82
N SER A 53 7.50 13.21 17.81
CA SER A 53 6.11 13.63 17.57
C SER A 53 6.00 15.01 16.95
N GLU A 54 6.95 15.91 17.22
CA GLU A 54 7.01 17.24 16.63
C GLU A 54 7.40 17.22 15.14
N ASP A 55 7.88 16.08 14.63
CA ASP A 55 8.25 15.86 13.24
C ASP A 55 7.18 15.18 12.40
N ILE A 56 6.11 14.72 13.04
CA ILE A 56 4.95 14.13 12.37
C ILE A 56 4.11 15.23 11.69
N PHE A 57 3.81 15.06 10.41
CA PHE A 57 2.94 15.95 9.64
C PHE A 57 1.90 15.18 8.81
N CYS A 58 0.80 15.86 8.48
CA CYS A 58 -0.24 15.26 7.66
C CYS A 58 0.17 15.17 6.19
N ALA A 59 0.10 13.97 5.61
CA ALA A 59 0.42 13.70 4.21
C ALA A 59 -0.46 14.48 3.20
N LYS A 60 -1.68 14.88 3.57
CA LYS A 60 -2.58 15.62 2.67
C LYS A 60 -2.32 17.13 2.67
N CYS A 61 -2.19 17.74 3.84
CA CYS A 61 -2.09 19.21 3.98
C CYS A 61 -0.70 19.71 4.36
N GLN A 62 0.25 18.80 4.59
CA GLN A 62 1.68 19.10 4.84
C GLN A 62 1.90 20.00 6.08
N THR A 63 0.99 19.93 7.05
CA THR A 63 1.08 20.69 8.31
C THR A 63 1.10 19.77 9.52
N LYS A 64 1.70 20.28 10.60
CA LYS A 64 1.83 19.66 11.94
C LYS A 64 0.78 20.18 12.93
N VAL A 65 -0.07 21.13 12.51
CA VAL A 65 -1.00 21.86 13.39
C VAL A 65 -2.16 20.96 13.82
N LEU A 66 -2.16 20.58 15.10
CA LEU A 66 -3.24 19.84 15.73
C LEU A 66 -4.39 20.77 16.14
N ALA A 67 -5.62 20.23 16.13
CA ALA A 67 -6.82 20.91 16.62
C ALA A 67 -7.74 19.89 17.31
N THR A 68 -8.61 20.37 18.20
CA THR A 68 -9.56 19.50 18.92
C THR A 68 -10.40 18.67 17.94
N ASN A 69 -10.42 17.36 18.14
CA ASN A 69 -11.10 16.38 17.27
C ASN A 69 -10.59 16.39 15.81
N ASN A 70 -9.34 16.79 15.60
CA ASN A 70 -8.67 16.77 14.31
C ASN A 70 -7.18 16.48 14.50
N ASP A 71 -6.89 15.41 15.24
CA ASP A 71 -5.51 14.97 15.48
C ASP A 71 -4.93 14.26 14.26
N ILE A 72 -3.60 14.08 14.23
CA ILE A 72 -2.91 13.28 13.23
C ILE A 72 -2.92 11.81 13.66
N ILE A 73 -3.48 10.96 12.83
CA ILE A 73 -3.48 9.50 13.00
C ILE A 73 -2.43 8.90 12.07
N LEU A 74 -1.59 8.02 12.60
CA LEU A 74 -0.55 7.33 11.84
C LEU A 74 -1.14 6.07 11.21
N CYS A 75 -0.78 5.80 9.96
CA CYS A 75 -1.15 4.58 9.26
C CYS A 75 -0.20 3.44 9.64
N ASP A 76 -0.75 2.28 10.02
CA ASP A 76 0.00 1.07 10.40
C ASP A 76 0.46 0.22 9.20
N GLY A 77 0.09 0.61 7.98
CA GLY A 77 0.60 0.04 6.75
C GLY A 77 2.02 0.52 6.37
N ALA A 78 2.58 0.00 5.28
CA ALA A 78 3.97 0.25 4.85
C ALA A 78 4.24 1.64 4.21
N CYS A 79 3.43 2.66 4.52
CA CYS A 79 3.49 3.96 3.83
C CYS A 79 4.14 5.09 4.63
N ASP A 80 4.34 4.93 5.94
CA ASP A 80 4.91 5.93 6.87
C ASP A 80 4.23 7.31 6.72
N ARG A 81 2.88 7.35 6.72
CA ARG A 81 2.10 8.57 6.57
C ARG A 81 1.20 8.82 7.78
N GLY A 82 1.10 10.08 8.18
CA GLY A 82 0.10 10.58 9.11
C GLY A 82 -1.01 11.35 8.40
N TYR A 83 -2.22 11.33 8.96
CA TYR A 83 -3.36 12.08 8.45
C TYR A 83 -4.10 12.80 9.56
N HIS A 84 -4.38 14.09 9.38
CA HIS A 84 -5.43 14.72 10.15
C HIS A 84 -6.75 13.99 9.89
N GLN A 85 -7.52 13.74 10.95
CA GLN A 85 -8.85 13.12 10.87
C GLN A 85 -9.75 13.75 9.79
N LEU A 86 -9.85 15.09 9.76
CA LEU A 86 -10.68 15.83 8.79
C LEU A 86 -10.02 16.00 7.42
N CYS A 87 -8.76 15.61 7.27
CA CYS A 87 -8.11 15.52 5.97
C CYS A 87 -8.47 14.24 5.22
N LEU A 88 -9.02 13.22 5.87
CA LEU A 88 -9.50 12.02 5.19
C LEU A 88 -10.82 12.31 4.44
N ASP A 89 -11.14 11.46 3.46
CA ASP A 89 -12.39 11.52 2.72
C ASP A 89 -13.01 10.10 2.63
N PRO A 90 -14.06 9.80 3.41
CA PRO A 90 -14.70 10.68 4.39
C PRO A 90 -13.79 10.99 5.61
N PRO A 91 -14.07 12.04 6.40
CA PRO A 91 -13.36 12.30 7.65
C PRO A 91 -13.43 11.12 8.62
N LEU A 92 -12.33 10.85 9.33
CA LEU A 92 -12.28 9.82 10.38
C LEU A 92 -12.73 10.43 11.71
N LEU A 93 -13.88 9.99 12.22
CA LEU A 93 -14.36 10.46 13.53
C LEU A 93 -13.53 9.83 14.64
N THR A 94 -13.34 10.55 15.75
CA THR A 94 -12.55 10.05 16.88
C THR A 94 -13.12 8.75 17.46
N GLU A 95 -14.44 8.56 17.38
CA GLU A 95 -15.13 7.34 17.80
C GLU A 95 -14.91 6.14 16.86
N ASP A 96 -14.49 6.39 15.62
CA ASP A 96 -14.19 5.38 14.61
C ASP A 96 -12.69 4.99 14.61
N ILE A 97 -11.86 5.67 15.41
CA ILE A 97 -10.47 5.27 15.59
C ILE A 97 -10.44 3.98 16.40
N PRO A 98 -9.80 2.90 15.90
CA PRO A 98 -9.75 1.62 16.61
C PRO A 98 -9.19 1.79 18.03
N PRO A 99 -9.82 1.18 19.06
CA PRO A 99 -9.35 1.30 20.43
C PRO A 99 -8.13 0.43 20.71
N GLY A 100 -7.21 0.92 21.54
CA GLY A 100 -6.06 0.15 22.00
C GLY A 100 -5.01 -0.03 20.90
N ASP A 101 -4.53 -1.26 20.72
CA ASP A 101 -3.46 -1.62 19.78
C ASP A 101 -4.02 -2.16 18.44
N GLU A 102 -5.30 -1.90 18.15
CA GLU A 102 -5.90 -2.27 16.87
C GLU A 102 -5.39 -1.35 15.75
N SER A 103 -5.03 -1.95 14.61
CA SER A 103 -4.39 -1.23 13.51
C SER A 103 -5.38 -0.40 12.69
N TRP A 104 -4.95 0.80 12.28
CA TRP A 104 -5.65 1.63 11.31
C TRP A 104 -4.83 1.75 10.01
N LEU A 105 -5.48 1.49 8.87
CA LEU A 105 -4.91 1.70 7.55
C LEU A 105 -5.48 2.97 6.91
N CYS A 106 -4.60 3.80 6.36
CA CYS A 106 -5.05 4.90 5.51
C CYS A 106 -5.66 4.35 4.21
N PRO A 107 -6.47 5.14 3.48
CA PRO A 107 -7.17 4.67 2.27
C PRO A 107 -6.26 4.04 1.21
N GLY A 108 -5.01 4.49 1.12
CA GLY A 108 -4.03 3.92 0.19
C GLY A 108 -3.51 2.55 0.60
N CYS A 109 -3.25 2.34 1.89
CA CYS A 109 -2.80 1.04 2.41
C CYS A 109 -3.95 0.04 2.47
N ASP A 110 -5.14 0.47 2.87
CA ASP A 110 -6.36 -0.33 2.87
C ASP A 110 -6.65 -0.91 1.47
N CYS A 111 -6.64 -0.04 0.45
CA CYS A 111 -6.80 -0.48 -0.94
C CYS A 111 -5.70 -1.45 -1.41
N LYS A 112 -4.45 -1.27 -0.94
CA LYS A 112 -3.35 -2.17 -1.26
C LYS A 112 -3.54 -3.53 -0.59
N ASP A 113 -4.00 -3.55 0.65
CA ASP A 113 -4.25 -4.76 1.43
C ASP A 113 -5.35 -5.61 0.78
N ASP A 114 -6.48 -5.00 0.44
CA ASP A 114 -7.57 -5.63 -0.33
C ASP A 114 -7.06 -6.28 -1.63
N CYS A 115 -6.19 -5.57 -2.36
CA CYS A 115 -5.61 -6.09 -3.60
C CYS A 115 -4.68 -7.29 -3.33
N ILE A 116 -3.93 -7.28 -2.23
CA ILE A 116 -3.04 -8.37 -1.83
C ILE A 116 -3.85 -9.60 -1.45
N GLU A 117 -4.91 -9.45 -0.65
CA GLU A 117 -5.82 -10.53 -0.29
C GLU A 117 -6.38 -11.21 -1.54
N LEU A 118 -6.90 -10.42 -2.49
CA LEU A 118 -7.43 -10.94 -3.75
C LEU A 118 -6.38 -11.73 -4.56
N VAL A 119 -5.14 -11.25 -4.60
CA VAL A 119 -4.04 -11.93 -5.30
C VAL A 119 -3.66 -13.23 -4.60
N ASN A 120 -3.57 -13.21 -3.26
CA ASN A 120 -3.30 -14.39 -2.45
C ASN A 120 -4.37 -15.47 -2.66
N ASP A 121 -5.64 -15.10 -2.63
CA ASP A 121 -6.75 -16.01 -2.86
C ASP A 121 -6.75 -16.62 -4.27
N LEU A 122 -6.50 -15.80 -5.30
CA LEU A 122 -6.56 -16.25 -6.69
C LEU A 122 -5.32 -17.07 -7.11
N LEU A 123 -4.15 -16.74 -6.57
CA LEU A 123 -2.88 -17.32 -7.01
C LEU A 123 -2.27 -18.30 -5.99
N GLY A 124 -2.86 -18.44 -4.81
CA GLY A 124 -2.32 -19.25 -3.71
C GLY A 124 -0.99 -18.70 -3.20
N THR A 125 -0.83 -17.37 -3.22
CA THR A 125 0.37 -16.69 -2.69
C THR A 125 0.18 -16.32 -1.21
N SER A 126 1.24 -15.84 -0.57
CA SER A 126 1.25 -15.39 0.82
C SER A 126 1.96 -14.04 0.93
N LEU A 127 1.46 -13.08 0.17
CA LEU A 127 2.02 -11.73 0.09
C LEU A 127 1.49 -10.86 1.25
N SER A 128 2.30 -9.88 1.67
CA SER A 128 2.00 -8.93 2.73
C SER A 128 2.21 -7.47 2.28
N LEU A 129 1.63 -6.49 3.00
CA LEU A 129 1.79 -5.06 2.70
C LEU A 129 3.25 -4.59 2.66
N THR A 130 4.10 -5.21 3.47
CA THR A 130 5.53 -4.91 3.60
C THR A 130 6.40 -5.61 2.55
N ASP A 131 5.84 -6.55 1.78
CA ASP A 131 6.62 -7.26 0.77
C ASP A 131 7.07 -6.31 -0.33
N THR A 132 8.38 -6.32 -0.60
CA THR A 132 8.95 -5.62 -1.73
C THR A 132 8.64 -6.41 -3.00
N TRP A 133 7.93 -5.79 -3.94
CA TRP A 133 7.68 -6.34 -5.27
C TRP A 133 8.94 -6.27 -6.12
N GLU A 134 9.99 -6.97 -5.70
CA GLU A 134 11.30 -6.93 -6.35
C GLU A 134 11.18 -7.26 -7.84
N VAL A 135 11.85 -6.45 -8.65
CA VAL A 135 12.13 -6.80 -10.04
C VAL A 135 13.27 -7.81 -9.99
N SER A 136 12.99 -9.08 -9.70
CA SER A 136 13.95 -10.16 -9.88
C SER A 136 14.16 -10.44 -11.38
N GLY A 137 14.71 -9.45 -12.07
CA GLY A 137 15.27 -9.56 -13.40
C GLY A 137 16.79 -9.60 -13.26
N LYS A 138 17.33 -10.75 -12.84
CA LYS A 138 18.72 -11.17 -13.03
C LYS A 138 18.83 -12.68 -12.77
N THR A 139 18.65 -13.44 -13.85
CA THR A 139 19.37 -14.69 -14.10
C THR A 139 20.19 -14.47 -15.36
#